data_AF-A0A9X1THB3-F1
#
_entry.id   AF-A0A9X1THB3-F1
#
_cell.length_a   1.000
_cell.length_b   1.000
_cell.length_c   1.000
_cell.angle_alpha   90.00
_cell.angle_beta   90.00
_cell.angle_gamma   90.00
#
_symmetry.space_group_name_H-M   'P 1'
#
loop_
_entity.id
_entity.type
_entity.pdbx_description
1 polymer ?
#
loop_
_entity_poly.entity_id
_entity_poly.type
_entity_poly.pdbx_seq_one_letter_code
_entity_poly.pdbx_strand_id
1 'polypeptide(L)'
;MENVKEIVQQVVKIWRLFKTQQLALTAAMRQDISYDMRNLLSRDYMICLVIKKEMANLYDSLKCCMRDACITRNQQAHSPIVNDDVSMAVKQIVNVHQQIIREYRILLDLIKDTSINAAMLHQHLDQLEKMTEDLSAQSESSQFEVALD
;
A
#
# COMPACT_ATOMS: atom_id res chain seq x y z
N MET A 1 15.03 5.61 23.20
CA MET A 1 14.00 4.83 22.49
C MET A 1 14.68 3.67 21.80
N GLU A 2 14.61 2.47 22.37
CA GLU A 2 15.35 1.30 21.89
C GLU A 2 14.91 0.82 20.49
N ASN A 3 13.70 1.17 20.01
CA ASN A 3 13.15 0.61 18.77
C ASN A 3 13.05 1.59 17.58
N VAL A 4 13.55 2.83 17.68
CA VAL A 4 13.34 3.87 16.62
C VAL A 4 13.88 3.42 15.27
N LYS A 5 15.05 2.77 15.27
CA LYS A 5 15.68 2.28 14.04
C LYS A 5 14.79 1.26 13.32
N GLU A 6 14.21 0.33 14.06
CA GLU A 6 13.31 -0.70 13.53
C GLU A 6 12.00 -0.11 13.03
N ILE A 7 11.41 0.82 13.80
CA ILE A 7 10.22 1.57 13.42
C ILE A 7 10.47 2.31 12.09
N VAL A 8 11.60 3.00 11.95
CA VAL A 8 11.90 3.75 10.73
C VAL A 8 12.15 2.83 9.55
N GLN A 9 12.87 1.72 9.75
CA GLN A 9 13.03 0.71 8.69
C GLN A 9 11.67 0.18 8.22
N GLN A 10 10.75 -0.04 9.16
CA GLN A 10 9.42 -0.50 8.87
C GLN A 10 8.57 0.54 8.11
N VAL A 11 8.62 1.81 8.52
CA VAL A 11 7.98 2.92 7.79
C VAL A 11 8.51 3.04 6.37
N VAL A 12 9.83 2.93 6.17
CA VAL A 12 10.45 2.96 4.83
C VAL A 12 9.99 1.79 3.98
N LYS A 13 9.83 0.60 4.56
CA LYS A 13 9.33 -0.58 3.87
C LYS A 13 7.89 -0.39 3.39
N ILE A 14 7.01 0.09 4.27
CA ILE A 14 5.62 0.44 3.92
C ILE A 14 5.58 1.49 2.81
N TRP A 15 6.37 2.56 2.92
CA TRP A 15 6.43 3.61 1.91
C TRP A 15 6.83 3.10 0.52
N ARG A 16 7.78 2.16 0.45
CA ARG A 16 8.18 1.52 -0.81
C ARG A 16 7.06 0.68 -1.40
N LEU A 17 6.30 -0.04 -0.58
CA LEU A 17 5.15 -0.82 -1.05
C LEU A 17 4.06 0.08 -1.62
N PHE A 18 3.76 1.23 -0.99
CA PHE A 18 2.84 2.22 -1.57
C PHE A 18 3.32 2.76 -2.93
N LYS A 19 4.63 2.94 -3.11
CA LYS A 19 5.18 3.31 -4.42
C LYS A 19 4.91 2.21 -5.47
N THR A 20 5.05 0.94 -5.10
CA THR A 20 4.71 -0.19 -5.96
C THR A 20 3.21 -0.24 -6.27
N GLN A 21 2.36 -0.05 -5.26
CA GLN A 21 0.90 0.01 -5.42
C GLN A 21 0.48 1.11 -6.39
N GLN A 22 1.05 2.32 -6.25
CA GLN A 22 0.79 3.45 -7.13
C GLN A 22 1.10 3.12 -8.60
N LEU A 23 2.20 2.40 -8.86
CA LEU A 23 2.59 1.97 -10.21
C LEU A 23 1.61 0.93 -10.76
N ALA A 24 1.24 -0.07 -9.94
CA ALA A 24 0.28 -1.10 -10.32
C ALA A 24 -1.09 -0.50 -10.64
N LEU A 25 -1.59 0.43 -9.81
CA LEU A 25 -2.85 1.15 -10.05
C LEU A 25 -2.81 1.97 -11.33
N THR A 26 -1.71 2.69 -11.57
CA THR A 26 -1.54 3.48 -12.81
C THR A 26 -1.53 2.59 -14.05
N ALA A 27 -0.89 1.41 -13.97
CA ALA A 27 -0.87 0.45 -15.06
C ALA A 27 -2.27 -0.14 -15.30
N ALA A 28 -2.96 -0.57 -14.25
CA ALA A 28 -4.30 -1.16 -14.34
C ALA A 28 -5.32 -0.16 -14.94
N MET A 29 -5.31 1.10 -14.51
CA MET A 29 -6.24 2.13 -15.03
C MET A 29 -6.02 2.51 -16.51
N ARG A 30 -4.88 2.13 -17.10
CA ARG A 30 -4.59 2.34 -18.54
C ARG A 30 -5.16 1.24 -19.42
N GLN A 31 -5.56 0.11 -18.83
CA GLN A 31 -6.18 -0.97 -19.57
C GLN A 31 -7.65 -0.64 -19.87
N ASP A 32 -8.24 -1.42 -20.78
CA ASP A 32 -9.67 -1.35 -21.03
C ASP A 32 -10.40 -2.09 -19.91
N ILE A 33 -11.09 -1.32 -19.08
CA ILE A 33 -11.74 -1.78 -17.84
C ILE A 33 -13.10 -1.13 -17.73
N SER A 34 -14.03 -1.81 -17.04
CA SER A 34 -15.35 -1.28 -16.77
C SER A 34 -15.29 0.03 -15.99
N TYR A 35 -16.35 0.84 -16.10
CA TYR A 35 -16.48 2.11 -15.40
C TYR A 35 -16.38 1.93 -13.87
N ASP A 36 -17.03 0.89 -13.34
CA ASP A 36 -17.04 0.60 -11.90
C ASP A 36 -15.64 0.21 -11.39
N MET A 37 -14.91 -0.60 -12.15
CA MET A 37 -13.52 -0.94 -11.83
C MET A 37 -12.63 0.31 -11.89
N ARG A 38 -12.80 1.16 -12.91
CA ARG A 38 -12.04 2.42 -13.03
C ARG A 38 -12.29 3.35 -11.84
N ASN A 39 -13.53 3.46 -11.38
CA ASN A 39 -13.88 4.24 -10.20
C ASN A 39 -13.25 3.68 -8.93
N LEU A 40 -13.30 2.36 -8.75
CA LEU A 40 -12.72 1.67 -7.60
C LEU A 40 -11.20 1.87 -7.54
N LEU A 41 -10.50 1.65 -8.65
CA LEU A 41 -9.05 1.86 -8.76
C LEU A 41 -8.66 3.34 -8.59
N SER A 42 -9.48 4.27 -9.07
CA SER A 42 -9.25 5.70 -8.87
C SER A 42 -9.36 6.11 -7.41
N ARG A 43 -10.36 5.56 -6.69
CA ARG A 43 -10.53 5.78 -5.26
C ARG A 43 -9.35 5.21 -4.47
N ASP A 44 -8.91 4.00 -4.81
CA ASP A 44 -7.73 3.37 -4.21
C ASP A 44 -6.46 4.20 -4.46
N TYR A 45 -6.28 4.70 -5.68
CA TYR A 45 -5.16 5.59 -6.01
C TYR A 45 -5.13 6.85 -5.14
N MET A 46 -6.28 7.48 -4.91
CA MET A 46 -6.37 8.66 -4.04
C MET A 46 -6.02 8.33 -2.58
N ILE A 47 -6.51 7.20 -2.06
CA ILE A 47 -6.17 6.71 -0.72
C ILE A 47 -4.67 6.44 -0.61
N CYS A 48 -4.08 5.75 -1.59
CA CYS A 48 -2.65 5.49 -1.67
C CYS A 48 -1.82 6.79 -1.62
N LEU A 49 -2.25 7.86 -2.29
CA LEU A 49 -1.54 9.14 -2.27
C LEU A 49 -1.57 9.81 -0.88
N VAL A 50 -2.74 9.83 -0.24
CA VAL A 50 -2.92 10.41 1.09
C VAL A 50 -2.08 9.66 2.12
N ILE A 51 -2.23 8.34 2.19
CA ILE A 51 -1.50 7.51 3.15
C ILE A 51 0.02 7.62 2.94
N LYS A 52 0.48 7.62 1.69
CA LYS A 52 1.91 7.78 1.38
C LYS A 52 2.46 9.11 1.89
N LYS A 53 1.66 10.19 1.83
CA LYS A 53 2.05 11.50 2.37
C LYS A 53 2.12 11.47 3.90
N GLU A 54 1.16 10.83 4.56
CA GLU A 54 1.16 10.68 6.02
C GLU A 54 2.31 9.80 6.51
N MET A 55 2.65 8.73 5.78
CA MET A 55 3.85 7.93 6.05
C MET A 55 5.14 8.72 5.91
N ALA A 56 5.22 9.62 4.92
CA ALA A 56 6.38 10.52 4.78
C ALA A 56 6.47 11.49 5.98
N ASN A 57 5.35 12.05 6.42
CA ASN A 57 5.32 12.93 7.59
C ASN A 57 5.73 12.17 8.87
N LEU A 58 5.27 10.92 9.05
CA LEU A 58 5.69 10.05 10.15
C LEU A 58 7.20 9.82 10.10
N TYR A 59 7.74 9.46 8.92
CA TYR A 59 9.18 9.29 8.73
C TYR A 59 9.96 10.56 9.10
N ASP A 60 9.52 11.73 8.64
CA ASP A 60 10.17 13.01 8.93
C ASP A 60 10.17 13.31 10.44
N SER A 61 9.05 13.03 11.12
CA SER A 61 8.93 13.20 12.58
C SER A 61 9.88 12.29 13.36
N LEU A 62 10.11 11.08 12.86
CA LEU A 62 11.05 10.11 13.45
C LEU A 62 12.49 10.46 13.10
N LYS A 63 12.75 11.02 11.91
CA LYS A 63 14.07 11.43 11.46
C LYS A 63 14.64 12.56 12.31
N CYS A 64 13.82 13.51 12.77
CA CYS A 64 14.26 14.52 13.74
C CYS A 64 14.89 13.93 15.01
N CYS A 65 14.58 12.67 15.34
CA CYS A 65 15.11 11.94 16.49
C CYS A 65 16.34 11.07 16.15
N MET A 66 16.83 11.04 14.91
CA MET A 66 17.94 10.19 14.46
C MET A 66 19.06 10.99 13.77
N ARG A 67 20.33 10.65 14.03
CA ARG A 67 21.47 11.15 13.23
C ARG A 67 21.49 10.44 11.86
N ASP A 68 21.86 11.16 10.80
CA ASP A 68 21.76 10.76 9.37
C ASP A 68 22.37 9.40 8.94
N ALA A 69 23.06 8.67 9.82
CA ALA A 69 23.76 7.42 9.51
C ALA A 69 22.86 6.18 9.32
N CYS A 70 21.54 6.29 9.52
CA CYS A 70 20.63 5.13 9.50
C CYS A 70 20.05 4.80 8.11
N ILE A 71 20.28 5.63 7.10
CA ILE A 71 19.62 5.51 5.78
C ILE A 71 20.54 4.76 4.82
N THR A 72 20.59 3.43 4.91
CA THR A 72 21.19 2.61 3.85
C THR A 72 20.25 2.56 2.64
N ARG A 73 20.69 3.16 1.53
CA ARG A 73 19.98 3.16 0.24
C ARG A 73 20.05 1.77 -0.38
N ASN A 74 19.15 0.88 0.02
CA ASN A 74 19.00 -0.39 -0.68
C ASN A 74 18.33 -0.13 -2.05
N GLN A 75 19.10 -0.24 -3.13
CA GLN A 75 18.63 -0.16 -4.50
C GLN A 75 17.94 -1.48 -4.87
N GLN A 76 16.64 -1.60 -4.59
CA GLN A 76 15.82 -2.62 -5.23
C GLN A 76 15.39 -2.09 -6.60
N ALA A 77 15.81 -2.81 -7.65
CA ALA A 77 15.36 -2.59 -9.01
C ALA A 77 13.84 -2.78 -9.05
N HIS A 78 13.11 -1.73 -9.42
CA HIS A 78 11.70 -1.83 -9.71
C HIS A 78 11.57 -2.59 -11.04
N SER A 79 11.06 -3.82 -11.00
CA SER A 79 10.65 -4.51 -12.21
C SER A 79 9.52 -3.72 -12.88
N PRO A 80 9.59 -3.42 -14.18
CA PRO A 80 8.48 -2.79 -14.88
C PRO A 80 7.29 -3.74 -14.83
N ILE A 81 6.20 -3.27 -14.22
CA ILE A 81 4.93 -4.00 -14.18
C ILE A 81 4.26 -3.75 -15.52
N VAL A 82 4.46 -4.69 -16.45
CA VAL A 82 3.69 -4.78 -17.69
C VAL A 82 2.91 -6.09 -17.60
N ASN A 83 1.66 -5.99 -17.17
CA ASN A 83 0.70 -7.08 -17.29
C ASN A 83 -0.36 -6.59 -18.27
N ASP A 84 -0.58 -7.32 -19.35
CA ASP A 84 -1.58 -7.00 -20.37
C ASP A 84 -2.99 -7.50 -19.99
N ASP A 85 -3.11 -8.24 -18.88
CA ASP A 85 -4.36 -8.79 -18.35
C ASP A 85 -4.84 -8.02 -17.10
N VAL A 86 -6.08 -7.54 -17.15
CA VAL A 86 -6.79 -6.84 -16.07
C VAL A 86 -6.89 -7.70 -14.82
N SER A 87 -7.21 -8.99 -14.99
CA SER A 87 -7.33 -9.92 -13.86
C SER A 87 -6.01 -10.07 -13.12
N MET A 88 -4.91 -10.17 -13.86
CA MET A 88 -3.56 -10.23 -13.30
C MET A 88 -3.14 -8.91 -12.64
N ALA A 89 -3.52 -7.77 -13.23
CA ALA A 89 -3.26 -6.45 -12.65
C ALA A 89 -4.01 -6.25 -11.33
N VAL A 90 -5.29 -6.62 -11.25
CA VAL A 90 -6.09 -6.55 -10.02
C VAL A 90 -5.55 -7.49 -8.95
N LYS A 91 -5.22 -8.75 -9.29
CA LYS A 91 -4.58 -9.69 -8.36
C LYS A 91 -3.27 -9.14 -7.80
N GLN A 92 -2.49 -8.47 -8.64
CA GLN A 92 -1.24 -7.85 -8.20
C GLN A 92 -1.49 -6.71 -7.21
N ILE A 93 -2.51 -5.87 -7.43
CA ILE A 93 -2.90 -4.80 -6.51
C ILE A 93 -3.30 -5.39 -5.15
N VAL A 94 -4.17 -6.40 -5.15
CA VAL A 94 -4.60 -7.13 -3.93
C VAL A 94 -3.40 -7.72 -3.19
N ASN A 95 -2.47 -8.36 -3.91
CA ASN A 95 -1.24 -8.90 -3.31
C ASN A 95 -0.38 -7.81 -2.66
N VAL A 96 -0.27 -6.64 -3.28
CA VAL A 96 0.45 -5.51 -2.70
C VAL A 96 -0.27 -4.98 -1.46
N HIS A 97 -1.61 -4.89 -1.46
CA HIS A 97 -2.37 -4.50 -0.26
C HIS A 97 -2.11 -5.44 0.91
N GLN A 98 -2.17 -6.76 0.68
CA GLN A 98 -1.92 -7.75 1.72
C GLN A 98 -0.51 -7.63 2.30
N GLN A 99 0.49 -7.35 1.45
CA GLN A 99 1.84 -7.05 1.93
C GLN A 99 1.86 -5.79 2.79
N ILE A 100 1.24 -4.69 2.34
CA ILE A 100 1.17 -3.44 3.11
C ILE A 100 0.49 -3.67 4.47
N ILE A 101 -0.66 -4.34 4.49
CA ILE A 101 -1.42 -4.70 5.70
C ILE A 101 -0.54 -5.47 6.68
N ARG A 102 0.19 -6.49 6.20
CA ARG A 102 1.13 -7.25 7.03
C ARG A 102 2.21 -6.35 7.63
N GLU A 103 2.79 -5.46 6.83
CA GLU A 103 3.82 -4.53 7.30
C GLU A 103 3.27 -3.49 8.29
N TYR A 104 2.03 -3.05 8.15
CA TYR A 104 1.35 -2.19 9.13
C TYR A 104 1.17 -2.88 10.48
N ARG A 105 0.76 -4.16 10.48
CA ARG A 105 0.61 -4.93 11.72
C ARG A 105 1.92 -5.06 12.48
N ILE A 106 3.02 -5.31 11.76
CA ILE A 106 4.38 -5.31 12.34
C ILE A 106 4.74 -3.93 12.91
N LEU A 107 4.43 -2.84 12.18
CA LEU A 107 4.68 -1.48 12.68
C LEU A 107 3.90 -1.18 13.96
N LEU A 108 2.61 -1.56 14.00
CA LEU A 108 1.76 -1.38 15.17
C LEU A 108 2.30 -2.11 16.40
N ASP A 109 2.80 -3.34 16.23
CA ASP A 109 3.47 -4.08 17.30
C ASP A 109 4.74 -3.36 17.79
N LEU A 110 5.56 -2.84 16.87
CA LEU A 110 6.80 -2.13 17.22
C LEU A 110 6.57 -0.83 18.00
N ILE A 111 5.42 -0.16 17.80
CA ILE A 111 5.11 1.11 18.45
C ILE A 111 4.25 0.98 19.71
N LYS A 112 3.80 -0.23 20.06
CA LYS A 112 2.85 -0.49 21.15
C LYS A 112 3.25 0.12 22.49
N ASP A 113 4.54 0.08 22.80
CA ASP A 113 5.13 0.60 24.05
C ASP A 113 5.81 1.96 23.86
N THR A 114 5.48 2.68 22.78
CA THR A 114 6.06 3.99 22.45
C THR A 114 5.04 5.11 22.63
N SER A 115 5.50 6.36 22.64
CA SER A 115 4.63 7.54 22.65
C SER A 115 4.03 7.90 21.28
N ILE A 116 4.28 7.09 20.25
CA ILE A 116 3.77 7.33 18.90
C ILE A 116 2.27 7.05 18.87
N ASN A 117 1.49 8.03 18.41
CA ASN A 117 0.04 7.86 18.26
C ASN A 117 -0.28 6.86 17.13
N ALA A 118 -0.81 5.70 17.49
CA ALA A 118 -1.18 4.64 16.57
C ALA A 118 -2.52 4.85 15.83
N ALA A 119 -3.33 5.85 16.22
CA ALA A 119 -4.68 6.03 15.67
C ALA A 119 -4.69 6.22 14.15
N MET A 120 -3.76 7.01 13.63
CA MET A 120 -3.60 7.22 12.18
C MET A 120 -3.24 5.91 11.46
N LEU A 121 -2.38 5.08 12.05
CA LEU A 121 -1.96 3.80 11.46
C LEU A 121 -3.12 2.78 11.43
N HIS A 122 -3.95 2.75 12.47
CA HIS A 122 -5.16 1.94 12.48
C HIS A 122 -6.16 2.39 11.41
N GLN A 123 -6.39 3.70 11.28
CA GLN A 123 -7.26 4.23 10.23
C GLN A 123 -6.78 3.84 8.82
N HIS A 124 -5.47 3.87 8.57
CA HIS A 124 -4.90 3.44 7.29
C HIS A 124 -5.13 1.95 7.05
N LEU A 125 -4.94 1.13 8.10
CA LEU A 125 -5.14 -0.31 8.05
C LEU A 125 -6.59 -0.65 7.68
N ASP A 126 -7.56 -0.03 8.36
CA ASP A 126 -8.99 -0.23 8.11
C ASP A 126 -9.37 0.15 6.67
N GLN A 127 -8.83 1.26 6.16
CA GLN A 127 -9.06 1.71 4.79
C GLN A 127 -8.50 0.72 3.75
N LEU A 128 -7.31 0.18 4.00
CA LEU A 128 -6.68 -0.80 3.13
C LEU A 128 -7.40 -2.15 3.16
N GLU A 129 -7.83 -2.61 4.33
CA GLU A 129 -8.59 -3.85 4.48
C GLU A 129 -9.91 -3.75 3.71
N LYS A 130 -10.67 -2.69 3.92
CA LYS A 130 -11.92 -2.43 3.17
C LYS A 130 -11.68 -2.37 1.66
N MET A 131 -10.64 -1.67 1.21
CA MET A 131 -10.35 -1.59 -0.23
C MET A 131 -9.96 -2.94 -0.82
N THR A 132 -9.25 -3.77 -0.04
CA THR A 132 -8.86 -5.12 -0.47
C THR A 132 -10.07 -6.02 -0.62
N GLU A 133 -11.04 -5.91 0.28
CA GLU A 133 -12.33 -6.61 0.20
C GLU A 133 -13.14 -6.17 -1.01
N ASP A 134 -13.31 -4.86 -1.21
CA ASP A 134 -14.04 -4.29 -2.35
C ASP A 134 -13.42 -4.73 -3.70
N LEU A 135 -12.09 -4.71 -3.82
CA LEU A 135 -11.38 -5.16 -5.03
C LEU A 135 -11.53 -6.66 -5.28
N SER A 136 -11.46 -7.47 -4.21
CA SER A 136 -11.61 -8.92 -4.32
C SER A 136 -13.02 -9.29 -4.77
N ALA A 137 -14.05 -8.70 -4.17
CA ALA A 137 -15.45 -8.93 -4.52
C ALA A 137 -15.77 -8.50 -5.97
N GLN A 138 -15.24 -7.36 -6.41
CA GLN A 138 -15.42 -6.90 -7.79
C GLN A 138 -14.72 -7.82 -8.82
N SER A 139 -13.55 -8.36 -8.45
CA SER A 139 -12.80 -9.28 -9.30
C SER A 139 -13.49 -10.65 -9.47
N GLU A 140 -14.21 -11.10 -8.45
CA GLU A 140 -15.03 -12.32 -8.49
C GLU A 140 -16.30 -12.10 -9.31
N SER A 141 -17.00 -10.98 -9.07
CA SER A 141 -18.24 -10.64 -9.81
C SER A 141 -18.02 -10.51 -11.31
N SER A 142 -16.90 -9.93 -11.73
CA SER A 142 -16.55 -9.76 -13.15
C SER A 142 -16.18 -11.08 -13.85
N GLN A 143 -15.82 -12.14 -13.10
CA GLN A 143 -15.55 -13.47 -13.67
C GLN A 143 -16.84 -14.25 -13.96
N PHE A 144 -17.93 -13.97 -13.25
CA PHE A 144 -19.22 -14.62 -13.46
C PHE A 144 -19.99 -14.09 -14.68
N GLU A 145 -19.79 -12.83 -15.06
CA GLU A 145 -20.45 -12.25 -16.24
C GLU A 145 -19.91 -12.79 -17.57
N VAL A 146 -18.62 -13.18 -17.63
CA VAL A 146 -18.00 -13.71 -18.86
C VAL A 146 -18.33 -15.20 -19.09
N ALA A 147 -18.81 -15.92 -18.08
CA ALA A 147 -19.08 -17.36 -18.16
C ALA A 147 -20.49 -17.72 -18.68
N LEU A 148 -21.32 -16.71 -19.00
CA LEU A 148 -22.72 -16.88 -19.42
C LEU A 148 -22.99 -16.52 -20.89
N ASP A 149 -21.95 -16.16 -21.65
CA ASP A 149 -21.98 -15.98 -23.12
C ASP A 149 -21.28 -17.15 -23.84
#